data_AF-A0A6J7D8H3-F1
#
_entry.id   AF-A0A6J7D8H3-F1
#
_cell.length_a   1.000
_cell.length_b   1.000
_cell.length_c   1.000
_cell.angle_alpha   90.00
_cell.angle_beta   90.00
_cell.angle_gamma   90.00
#
_symmetry.space_group_name_H-M   'P 1'
#
loop_
_entity.id
_entity.type
_entity.pdbx_description
1 polymer ?
#
loop_
_entity_poly.entity_id
_entity_poly.type
_entity_poly.pdbx_seq_one_letter_code
_entity_poly.pdbx_strand_id
1 'polypeptide(L)'
;MSDQSKLTPLQAAEARRLAAQQAKTNKVPQTRSEEEKAARKERVTKAKDALSRSVGIKGDHVAGARAAIKTYLQRLNEPNQPDDGRFEMLIEAPFKVPEKKKTNGPRF
;
A
#
# COMPACT_ATOMS: atom_id res chain seq x y z
N MET A 1 -23.65 32.09 -10.26
CA MET A 1 -23.71 31.34 -8.99
C MET A 1 -24.18 29.94 -9.32
N SER A 2 -23.35 28.93 -9.07
CA SER A 2 -23.52 27.55 -9.52
C SER A 2 -24.45 26.77 -8.57
N ASP A 3 -25.64 26.40 -9.05
CA ASP A 3 -26.58 25.52 -8.36
C ASP A 3 -26.02 24.09 -8.28
N GLN A 4 -25.39 23.78 -7.14
CA GLN A 4 -25.04 22.41 -6.77
C GLN A 4 -26.31 21.63 -6.45
N SER A 5 -26.93 21.10 -7.51
CA SER A 5 -28.03 20.15 -7.45
C SER A 5 -27.57 18.93 -6.65
N LYS A 6 -28.04 18.83 -5.41
CA LYS A 6 -27.75 17.72 -4.49
C LYS A 6 -28.33 16.45 -5.09
N LEU A 7 -27.49 15.63 -5.72
CA LEU A 7 -27.86 14.29 -6.18
C LEU A 7 -28.50 13.52 -5.02
N THR A 8 -29.66 12.92 -5.27
CA THR A 8 -30.31 12.05 -4.28
C THR A 8 -29.38 10.87 -3.95
N PRO A 9 -29.48 10.26 -2.75
CA PRO A 9 -28.58 9.16 -2.34
C PRO A 9 -28.52 8.00 -3.35
N LEU A 10 -29.64 7.72 -4.03
CA LEU A 10 -29.74 6.71 -5.09
C LEU A 10 -28.97 7.11 -6.34
N GLN A 11 -29.10 8.37 -6.80
CA GLN A 11 -28.35 8.87 -7.97
C GLN A 11 -26.84 8.93 -7.69
N ALA A 12 -26.42 9.25 -6.47
CA ALA A 12 -25.01 9.20 -6.08
C ALA A 12 -24.44 7.76 -6.09
N ALA A 13 -25.24 6.76 -5.68
CA ALA A 13 -24.86 5.36 -5.73
C ALA A 13 -24.75 4.84 -7.19
N GLU A 14 -25.69 5.24 -8.05
CA GLU A 14 -25.65 4.90 -9.48
C GLU A 14 -24.47 5.57 -10.20
N ALA A 15 -24.19 6.85 -9.91
CA ALA A 15 -23.03 7.54 -10.45
C ALA A 15 -21.71 6.84 -10.05
N ARG A 16 -21.59 6.39 -8.79
CA ARG A 16 -20.44 5.58 -8.35
C ARG A 16 -20.36 4.23 -9.06
N ARG A 17 -21.50 3.56 -9.27
CA ARG A 17 -21.56 2.27 -9.97
C ARG A 17 -21.19 2.42 -11.46
N LEU A 18 -21.60 3.51 -12.10
CA LEU A 18 -21.26 3.84 -13.49
C LEU A 18 -19.78 4.23 -13.62
N ALA A 19 -19.26 5.07 -12.71
CA ALA A 19 -17.83 5.42 -12.68
C ALA A 19 -16.94 4.19 -12.45
N ALA A 20 -17.34 3.27 -11.56
CA ALA A 20 -16.62 2.02 -11.33
C ALA A 20 -16.69 1.06 -12.52
N GLN A 21 -17.75 1.10 -13.33
CA GLN A 21 -17.85 0.32 -14.57
C GLN A 21 -16.99 0.93 -15.68
N GLN A 22 -17.01 2.25 -15.85
CA GLN A 22 -16.17 2.95 -16.82
C GLN A 22 -14.67 2.80 -16.53
N ALA A 23 -14.28 2.76 -15.25
CA ALA A 23 -12.90 2.48 -14.85
C ALA A 23 -12.46 1.03 -15.16
N LYS A 24 -13.41 0.09 -15.25
CA LYS A 24 -13.12 -1.31 -15.63
C LYS A 24 -13.03 -1.47 -17.14
N THR A 25 -13.84 -0.73 -17.92
CA THR A 25 -13.88 -0.83 -19.38
C THR A 25 -12.74 -0.09 -20.07
N ASN A 26 -12.25 1.03 -19.50
CA ASN A 26 -11.07 1.75 -20.00
C ASN A 26 -9.73 1.10 -19.61
N LYS A 27 -9.77 -0.11 -19.03
CA LYS A 27 -8.56 -0.82 -18.63
C LYS A 27 -7.93 -1.47 -19.85
N VAL A 28 -7.11 -0.69 -20.56
CA VAL A 28 -6.25 -1.19 -21.63
C VAL A 28 -5.42 -2.34 -21.06
N PRO A 29 -5.41 -3.53 -21.68
CA PRO A 29 -4.53 -4.62 -21.28
C PRO A 29 -3.10 -4.17 -21.48
N GLN A 30 -2.48 -3.70 -20.40
CA GLN A 30 -1.10 -3.25 -20.40
C GLN A 30 -0.22 -4.49 -20.59
N THR A 31 0.35 -4.66 -21.78
CA THR A 31 1.39 -5.63 -22.09
C THR A 31 2.64 -5.25 -21.31
N ARG A 32 2.78 -5.81 -20.10
CA ARG A 32 3.95 -5.62 -19.24
C ARG A 32 5.06 -6.56 -19.66
N SER A 33 6.29 -6.05 -19.67
CA SER A 33 7.48 -6.84 -20.01
C SER A 33 7.73 -7.92 -18.94
N GLU A 34 8.54 -8.92 -19.28
CA GLU A 34 8.87 -10.00 -18.33
C GLU A 34 9.62 -9.48 -17.09
N GLU A 35 10.41 -8.40 -17.23
CA GLU A 35 11.12 -7.77 -16.13
C GLU A 35 10.16 -7.14 -15.12
N GLU A 36 9.11 -6.46 -15.58
CA GLU A 36 8.08 -5.89 -14.69
C GLU A 36 7.30 -6.99 -13.96
N LYS A 37 7.04 -8.12 -14.62
CA LYS A 37 6.40 -9.28 -13.99
C LYS A 37 7.31 -9.92 -12.94
N ALA A 38 8.61 -10.00 -13.19
CA ALA A 38 9.59 -10.53 -12.25
C ALA A 38 9.71 -9.63 -11.00
N ALA A 39 9.90 -8.32 -11.19
CA ALA A 39 9.94 -7.34 -10.11
C ALA A 39 8.64 -7.35 -9.28
N ARG A 40 7.48 -7.49 -9.94
CA ARG A 40 6.19 -7.67 -9.27
C ARG A 40 6.19 -8.91 -8.38
N LYS A 41 6.69 -10.04 -8.89
CA LYS A 41 6.72 -11.32 -8.16
C LYS A 41 7.63 -11.23 -6.94
N GLU A 42 8.79 -10.59 -7.08
CA GLU A 42 9.70 -10.32 -5.97
C GLU A 42 9.07 -9.44 -4.90
N ARG A 43 8.46 -8.31 -5.29
CA ARG A 43 7.75 -7.40 -4.36
C ARG A 43 6.62 -8.11 -3.62
N VAL A 44 5.81 -8.91 -4.32
CA VAL A 44 4.73 -9.70 -3.71
C VAL A 44 5.30 -10.70 -2.70
N THR A 45 6.41 -11.34 -3.02
CA THR A 45 7.05 -12.34 -2.15
C THR A 45 7.60 -11.68 -0.89
N LYS A 46 8.34 -10.56 -1.02
CA LYS A 46 8.82 -9.76 0.11
C LYS A 46 7.68 -9.26 1.00
N ALA A 47 6.59 -8.76 0.41
CA ALA A 47 5.42 -8.27 1.16
C ALA A 47 4.72 -9.39 1.93
N LYS A 48 4.56 -10.58 1.32
CA LYS A 48 3.96 -11.74 1.98
C LYS A 48 4.84 -12.25 3.12
N ASP A 49 6.14 -12.33 2.91
CA ASP A 49 7.10 -12.72 3.94
C ASP A 49 7.05 -11.75 5.14
N ALA A 50 7.04 -10.45 4.89
CA ALA A 50 6.90 -9.43 5.94
C ALA A 50 5.58 -9.56 6.71
N LEU A 51 4.47 -9.81 6.01
CA LEU A 51 3.18 -10.08 6.65
C LEU A 51 3.24 -11.33 7.53
N SER A 52 3.85 -12.42 7.08
CA SER A 52 4.05 -13.65 7.86
C SER A 52 4.91 -13.40 9.10
N ARG A 53 6.04 -12.70 8.96
CA ARG A 53 6.91 -12.31 10.09
C ARG A 53 6.18 -11.42 11.09
N SER A 54 5.32 -10.53 10.61
CA SER A 54 4.56 -9.63 11.47
C SER A 54 3.55 -10.34 12.37
N VAL A 55 3.12 -11.57 12.06
CA VAL A 55 2.10 -12.31 12.84
C VAL A 55 2.50 -12.48 14.31
N GLY A 56 3.80 -12.71 14.57
CA GLY A 56 4.33 -12.83 15.92
C GLY A 56 4.68 -11.51 16.61
N ILE A 57 4.68 -10.39 15.89
CA ILE A 57 5.06 -9.07 16.41
C ILE A 57 3.83 -8.38 17.00
N LYS A 58 3.97 -7.85 18.21
CA LYS A 58 2.92 -7.14 18.94
C LYS A 58 3.30 -5.66 19.07
N GLY A 59 2.33 -4.78 18.84
CA GLY A 59 2.49 -3.33 18.98
C GLY A 59 1.46 -2.56 18.16
N ASP A 60 1.10 -1.36 18.62
CA ASP A 60 0.04 -0.56 17.97
C ASP A 60 0.38 -0.18 16.52
N HIS A 61 1.68 -0.05 16.22
CA HIS A 61 2.21 0.24 14.90
C HIS A 61 2.06 -0.93 13.90
N VAL A 62 1.92 -2.18 14.38
CA VAL A 62 1.86 -3.39 13.53
C VAL A 62 0.59 -3.39 12.67
N ALA A 63 -0.54 -2.95 13.22
CA ALA A 63 -1.80 -2.89 12.48
C ALA A 63 -1.72 -1.92 11.29
N GLY A 64 -1.17 -0.72 11.53
CA GLY A 64 -0.94 0.29 10.49
C GLY A 64 0.06 -0.16 9.43
N ALA A 65 1.14 -0.82 9.85
CA ALA A 65 2.15 -1.38 8.94
C ALA A 65 1.56 -2.47 8.02
N ARG A 66 0.79 -3.41 8.58
CA ARG A 66 0.10 -4.44 7.79
C ARG A 66 -0.89 -3.84 6.79
N ALA A 67 -1.61 -2.79 7.20
CA ALA A 67 -2.53 -2.08 6.31
C ALA A 67 -1.78 -1.43 5.15
N ALA A 68 -0.67 -0.73 5.42
CA ALA A 68 0.14 -0.09 4.40
C ALA A 68 0.72 -1.10 3.38
N ILE A 69 1.23 -2.26 3.85
CA ILE A 69 1.74 -3.33 2.98
C ILE A 69 0.61 -3.87 2.09
N LYS A 70 -0.60 -4.06 2.63
CA LYS A 70 -1.76 -4.49 1.85
C LYS A 70 -2.18 -3.46 0.81
N THR A 71 -2.20 -2.17 1.16
CA THR A 71 -2.50 -1.08 0.22
C THR A 71 -1.46 -1.00 -0.90
N TYR A 72 -0.17 -1.20 -0.58
CA TYR A 72 0.89 -1.28 -1.58
C TYR A 72 0.63 -2.41 -2.60
N LEU A 73 0.26 -3.60 -2.12
CA LEU A 73 -0.08 -4.73 -2.98
C LEU A 73 -1.34 -4.49 -3.84
N GLN A 74 -2.32 -3.76 -3.31
CA GLN A 74 -3.53 -3.38 -4.06
C GLN A 74 -3.23 -2.41 -5.20
N ARG A 75 -2.31 -1.47 -4.97
CA ARG A 75 -1.87 -0.46 -5.95
C ARG A 75 -0.66 -0.92 -6.76
N LEU A 76 -0.33 -2.20 -6.71
CA LEU A 76 0.79 -2.77 -7.45
C LEU A 76 0.53 -2.59 -8.95
N ASN A 77 1.46 -1.93 -9.64
CA ASN A 77 1.35 -1.49 -11.03
C ASN A 77 0.45 -0.27 -11.31
N GLU A 78 0.10 0.53 -10.30
CA GLU A 78 -0.41 1.90 -10.56
C GLU A 78 0.74 2.84 -10.95
N PRO A 79 0.49 3.87 -11.78
CA PRO A 79 1.53 4.78 -12.26
C PRO A 79 2.24 5.58 -11.16
N ASN A 80 1.68 5.65 -9.94
CA ASN A 80 2.26 6.34 -8.80
C ASN A 80 2.68 5.38 -7.67
N GLN A 81 3.30 4.26 -8.03
CA GLN A 81 3.86 3.31 -7.07
C GLN A 81 4.97 3.97 -6.24
N PRO A 82 5.03 3.70 -4.92
CA PRO A 82 6.18 4.07 -4.12
C PRO A 82 7.43 3.37 -4.66
N ASP A 83 8.53 4.12 -4.74
CA ASP A 83 9.85 3.62 -5.11
C ASP A 83 10.25 2.39 -4.27
N ASP A 84 11.08 1.51 -4.83
CA ASP A 84 11.46 0.24 -4.22
C ASP A 84 12.12 0.43 -2.86
N GLY A 85 12.93 1.49 -2.69
CA GLY A 85 13.49 1.84 -1.39
C GLY A 85 12.44 2.18 -0.34
N ARG A 86 11.33 2.83 -0.72
CA ARG A 86 10.22 3.12 0.20
C ARG A 86 9.45 1.85 0.54
N PHE A 87 9.32 0.92 -0.40
CA PHE A 87 8.71 -0.39 -0.14
C PHE A 87 9.54 -1.21 0.85
N GLU A 88 10.87 -1.23 0.70
CA GLU A 88 11.77 -1.89 1.65
C GLU A 88 11.67 -1.29 3.06
N MET A 89 11.62 0.03 3.18
CA MET A 89 11.36 0.69 4.46
C MET A 89 9.99 0.32 5.03
N LEU A 90 8.96 0.15 4.20
CA LEU A 90 7.61 -0.21 4.63
C LEU A 90 7.52 -1.62 5.22
N ILE A 91 8.32 -2.56 4.70
CA ILE A 91 8.34 -3.95 5.15
C ILE A 91 9.36 -4.22 6.27
N GLU A 92 10.36 -3.36 6.46
CA GLU A 92 11.41 -3.56 7.47
C GLU A 92 11.23 -2.65 8.69
N ALA A 93 11.05 -1.35 8.51
CA ALA A 93 11.04 -0.36 9.59
C ALA A 93 9.99 -0.63 10.70
N PRO A 94 8.73 -1.01 10.40
CA PRO A 94 7.75 -1.24 11.45
C PRO A 94 7.92 -2.58 12.18
N PHE A 95 8.80 -3.46 11.72
CA PHE A 95 9.04 -4.78 12.33
C PHE A 95 10.44 -4.91 12.93
N LYS A 96 11.33 -3.94 12.67
CA LYS A 96 12.64 -3.86 13.30
C LYS A 96 12.46 -3.29 14.70
N VAL A 97 12.94 -4.02 15.70
CA VAL A 97 13.00 -3.50 17.08
C VAL A 97 13.83 -2.22 17.02
N PRO A 98 13.30 -1.05 17.41
CA PRO A 98 14.07 0.18 17.39
C PRO A 98 15.32 -0.05 18.24
N GLU A 99 16.50 0.22 17.65
CA GLU A 99 17.75 0.14 18.37
C GLU A 99 17.63 1.04 19.60
N LYS A 100 17.57 0.42 20.79
CA LYS A 100 17.64 1.16 22.05
C LYS A 100 18.93 1.97 21.99
N LYS A 101 18.82 3.29 21.84
CA LYS A 101 19.98 4.18 21.98
C LYS A 101 20.60 3.87 23.34
N LYS A 102 21.76 3.23 23.35
CA LYS A 102 22.59 3.11 24.55
C LYS A 102 23.10 4.52 24.84
N THR A 103 22.37 5.29 25.63
CA THR A 103 22.88 6.55 26.18
C THR A 103 23.87 6.21 27.29
N ASN A 104 25.04 5.69 26.93
CA ASN A 104 26.20 5.63 27.82
C ASN A 104 27.05 6.88 27.55
N GLY A 105 26.56 8.02 28.01
CA GLY A 105 27.41 9.19 28.23
C GLY A 105 27.96 9.13 29.65
N PRO A 106 29.26 9.43 29.88
CA PRO A 106 29.82 9.41 31.23
C PRO A 106 29.09 10.47 32.06
N ARG A 107 28.45 10.04 33.16
CA ARG A 107 28.04 10.97 34.21
C ARG A 107 29.29 11.27 35.03
N PHE A 108 29.57 12.56 35.16
CA PHE A 108 30.67 13.17 35.91
C PHE A 108 30.92 12.52 37.28
#